data_AF-A0A0W7X6D8-F1
#
_entry.id   AF-A0A0W7X6D8-F1
#
_cell.length_a   1.000
_cell.length_b   1.000
_cell.length_c   1.000
_cell.angle_alpha   90.00
_cell.angle_beta   90.00
_cell.angle_gamma   90.00
#
_symmetry.space_group_name_H-M   'P 1'
#
loop_
_entity.id
_entity.type
_entity.pdbx_description
1 polymer ?
#
loop_
_entity_poly.entity_id
_entity_poly.type
_entity_poly.pdbx_seq_one_letter_code
_entity_poly.pdbx_strand_id
1 'polypeptide(L)'
;MSGIEITFRGPLFDGRAARAMQDACDDAREDLAAFAEERVLMGTSANFKTRTPYYETRITTTRVTSEVSLVHDQGVIYGPWLEGVGSRNAPVTRFAGYRHWRAAKQAVVARGPQVAEAAVRRRLPEMGG
;
A
#
# COMPACT_ATOMS: atom_id res chain seq x y z
N MET A 1 40.82 44.00 2.59
CA MET A 1 40.17 42.90 1.85
C MET A 1 38.69 42.95 2.17
N SER A 2 37.86 43.40 1.22
CA SER A 2 36.41 43.44 1.44
C SER A 2 35.84 42.06 1.14
N GLY A 3 35.29 41.39 2.14
CA GLY A 3 34.63 40.10 1.99
C GLY A 3 33.18 40.29 1.53
N ILE A 4 32.73 39.47 0.59
CA ILE A 4 31.32 39.39 0.22
C ILE A 4 30.67 38.36 1.14
N GLU A 5 29.65 38.78 1.89
CA GLU A 5 28.79 37.88 2.65
C GLU A 5 27.58 37.50 1.80
N ILE A 6 27.40 36.20 1.56
CA ILE A 6 26.24 35.66 0.84
C ILE A 6 25.39 34.89 1.85
N THR A 7 24.15 35.34 2.05
CA THR A 7 23.17 34.67 2.92
C THR A 7 22.14 33.92 2.08
N PHE A 8 21.96 32.63 2.34
CA PHE A 8 20.90 31.82 1.74
C PHE A 8 19.73 31.67 2.70
N ARG A 9 18.50 31.78 2.20
CA ARG A 9 17.26 31.57 2.96
C ARG A 9 16.27 30.78 2.11
N GLY A 10 15.47 29.94 2.76
CA GLY A 10 14.39 29.19 2.12
C GLY A 10 14.48 27.69 2.38
N PRO A 11 13.41 26.93 2.05
CA PRO A 11 13.28 25.52 2.43
C PRO A 11 14.43 24.61 2.01
N LEU A 12 15.06 24.91 0.87
CA LEU A 12 16.22 24.18 0.34
C LEU A 12 17.49 24.39 1.19
N PHE A 13 17.59 25.51 1.91
CA PHE A 13 18.79 25.92 2.63
C PHE A 13 18.65 25.81 4.15
N ASP A 14 17.41 25.72 4.67
CA ASP A 14 17.12 25.60 6.11
C ASP A 14 16.68 24.20 6.55
N GLY A 15 16.69 23.23 5.63
CA GLY A 15 16.39 21.82 5.90
C GLY A 15 14.90 21.47 5.88
N ARG A 16 14.00 22.43 5.71
CA ARG A 16 12.55 22.14 5.59
C ARG A 16 12.24 21.28 4.37
N ALA A 17 12.89 21.52 3.23
CA ALA A 17 12.65 20.72 2.04
C ALA A 17 13.07 19.26 2.21
N ALA A 18 14.20 19.01 2.88
CA ALA A 18 14.67 17.65 3.17
C ALA A 18 13.69 16.91 4.09
N ARG A 19 13.18 17.59 5.13
CA ARG A 19 12.16 17.02 6.02
C ARG A 19 10.85 16.75 5.27
N ALA A 20 10.37 17.71 4.50
CA ALA A 20 9.14 17.56 3.72
C ALA A 20 9.23 16.42 2.70
N MET A 21 10.43 16.17 2.13
CA MET A 21 10.65 15.04 1.24
C MET A 21 10.55 13.70 1.99
N GLN A 22 11.14 13.61 3.18
CA GLN A 22 11.01 12.41 4.02
C GLN A 22 9.55 12.17 4.42
N ASP A 23 8.85 13.22 4.84
CA ASP A 23 7.43 13.16 5.19
C ASP A 23 6.58 12.73 3.98
N ALA A 24 6.92 13.19 2.76
CA ALA A 24 6.25 12.75 1.53
C ALA A 24 6.46 11.27 1.23
N CYS A 25 7.66 10.73 1.48
CA CYS A 25 7.94 9.30 1.34
C CYS A 25 7.15 8.47 2.37
N ASP A 26 7.10 8.92 3.62
CA ASP A 26 6.31 8.27 4.67
C ASP A 26 4.81 8.28 4.35
N ASP A 27 4.28 9.44 3.94
CA ASP A 27 2.90 9.61 3.49
C ASP A 27 2.59 8.68 2.30
N ALA A 28 3.48 8.60 1.30
CA ALA A 28 3.29 7.76 0.13
C ALA A 28 3.25 6.26 0.49
N ARG A 29 4.13 5.83 1.40
CA ARG A 29 4.16 4.46 1.92
C ARG A 29 2.85 4.12 2.63
N GLU A 30 2.34 5.03 3.46
CA GLU A 30 1.09 4.84 4.20
C GLU A 30 -0.12 4.78 3.27
N ASP A 31 -0.21 5.72 2.31
CA ASP A 31 -1.29 5.76 1.33
C ASP A 31 -1.28 4.51 0.42
N LEU A 32 -0.10 4.04 0.00
CA LEU A 32 0.04 2.81 -0.80
C LEU A 32 -0.37 1.57 0.00
N ALA A 33 -0.01 1.50 1.28
CA ALA A 33 -0.38 0.39 2.14
C ALA A 33 -1.90 0.36 2.38
N ALA A 34 -2.50 1.51 2.69
CA ALA A 34 -3.95 1.65 2.86
C ALA A 34 -4.70 1.27 1.57
N PHE A 35 -4.22 1.71 0.40
CA PHE A 35 -4.80 1.33 -0.88
C PHE A 35 -4.66 -0.18 -1.14
N ALA A 36 -3.52 -0.78 -0.83
CA ALA A 36 -3.33 -2.23 -0.99
C ALA A 36 -4.27 -3.02 -0.07
N GLU A 37 -4.40 -2.62 1.19
CA GLU A 37 -5.31 -3.21 2.18
C GLU A 37 -6.77 -3.14 1.72
N GLU A 38 -7.23 -1.97 1.26
CA GLU A 38 -8.56 -1.78 0.69
C GLU A 38 -8.81 -2.77 -0.47
N ARG A 39 -7.84 -2.91 -1.40
CA ARG A 39 -7.99 -3.82 -2.56
C ARG A 39 -8.11 -5.28 -2.15
N VAL A 40 -7.37 -5.69 -1.13
CA VAL A 40 -7.45 -7.06 -0.60
C VAL A 40 -8.79 -7.28 0.09
N LEU A 41 -9.25 -6.34 0.91
CA LEU A 41 -10.56 -6.40 1.58
C LEU A 41 -11.70 -6.48 0.56
N MET A 42 -11.71 -5.60 -0.44
CA MET A 42 -12.68 -5.66 -1.54
C MET A 42 -12.65 -7.01 -2.26
N GLY A 43 -11.45 -7.53 -2.52
CA GLY A 43 -11.27 -8.85 -3.13
C GLY A 43 -11.81 -9.98 -2.27
N THR A 44 -11.58 -9.92 -0.95
CA THR A 44 -12.10 -10.87 0.03
C THR A 44 -13.63 -10.88 0.02
N SER A 45 -14.25 -9.70 0.15
CA SER A 45 -15.72 -9.57 0.16
C SER A 45 -16.39 -9.98 -1.15
N ALA A 46 -15.68 -9.88 -2.28
CA ALA A 46 -16.17 -10.26 -3.60
C ALA A 46 -16.03 -11.76 -3.90
N ASN A 47 -14.96 -12.41 -3.42
CA ASN A 47 -14.65 -13.80 -3.79
C ASN A 47 -15.14 -14.82 -2.76
N PHE A 48 -15.31 -14.43 -1.49
CA PHE A 48 -15.58 -15.39 -0.43
C PHE A 48 -17.08 -15.69 -0.34
N LYS A 49 -17.42 -16.98 -0.50
CA LYS A 49 -18.83 -17.44 -0.50
C LYS A 49 -19.54 -17.18 0.82
N THR A 50 -18.81 -17.24 1.93
CA THR A 50 -19.33 -16.97 3.27
C THR A 50 -18.50 -15.87 3.89
N ARG A 51 -19.13 -14.72 4.11
CA ARG A 51 -18.52 -13.57 4.79
C ARG A 51 -18.40 -13.89 6.27
N THR A 52 -17.34 -14.60 6.63
CA THR A 52 -16.94 -14.72 8.04
C THR A 52 -15.99 -13.56 8.34
N PRO A 53 -16.22 -12.79 9.43
CA PRO A 53 -15.31 -11.71 9.83
C PRO A 53 -13.86 -12.16 10.04
N TYR A 54 -13.64 -13.47 10.20
CA TYR A 54 -12.32 -14.06 10.43
C TYR A 54 -11.30 -13.65 9.36
N TYR A 55 -11.63 -13.66 8.07
CA TYR A 55 -10.64 -13.38 7.04
C TYR A 55 -10.35 -11.89 6.89
N GLU A 56 -11.38 -11.06 6.98
CA GLU A 56 -11.25 -9.61 6.87
C GLU A 56 -10.46 -9.03 8.04
N THR A 57 -10.71 -9.53 9.27
CA THR A 57 -10.01 -9.06 10.48
C THR A 57 -8.55 -9.51 10.57
N ARG A 58 -8.10 -10.42 9.70
CA ARG A 58 -6.72 -10.90 9.65
C ARG A 58 -5.87 -10.13 8.66
N ILE A 59 -6.48 -9.36 7.76
CA ILE A 59 -5.75 -8.49 6.85
C ILE A 59 -5.20 -7.34 7.69
N THR A 60 -3.88 -7.25 7.74
CA THR A 60 -3.16 -6.25 8.53
C THR A 60 -1.97 -5.71 7.76
N THR A 61 -1.64 -4.47 8.05
CA THR A 61 -0.44 -3.81 7.54
C THR A 61 0.63 -3.77 8.63
N THR A 62 1.83 -4.28 8.35
CA THR A 62 2.99 -4.24 9.25
C THR A 62 4.12 -3.45 8.60
N ARG A 63 4.71 -2.49 9.31
CA ARG A 63 5.92 -1.78 8.87
C ARG A 63 7.13 -2.70 9.06
N VAL A 64 7.77 -3.07 7.95
CA VAL A 64 8.94 -3.98 7.94
C VAL A 64 10.24 -3.18 8.02
N THR A 65 10.32 -2.05 7.32
CA THR A 65 11.45 -1.11 7.34
C THR A 65 10.94 0.32 7.30
N SER A 66 11.85 1.32 7.26
CA SER A 66 11.44 2.71 7.03
C SER A 66 10.66 2.87 5.71
N GLU A 67 11.06 2.14 4.67
CA GLU A 67 10.51 2.27 3.31
C GLU A 67 9.42 1.24 2.97
N VAL A 68 9.32 0.15 3.74
CA VAL A 68 8.50 -1.01 3.36
C VAL A 68 7.39 -1.25 4.39
N SER A 69 6.15 -1.17 3.92
CA SER A 69 4.98 -1.73 4.59
C SER A 69 4.55 -3.03 3.90
N LEU A 70 4.26 -4.07 4.69
CA LEU A 70 3.73 -5.35 4.23
C LEU A 70 2.26 -5.45 4.59
N VAL A 71 1.39 -5.60 3.59
CA VAL A 71 -0.02 -5.98 3.78
C VAL A 71 -0.14 -7.50 3.68
N HIS A 72 -0.65 -8.16 4.71
CA HIS A 72 -0.72 -9.62 4.80
C HIS A 72 -1.93 -10.09 5.63
N ASP A 73 -2.26 -11.38 5.58
CA ASP A 73 -3.38 -12.01 6.29
C ASP A 73 -2.96 -12.80 7.54
N GLN A 74 -1.82 -12.47 8.14
CA GLN A 74 -1.22 -13.23 9.26
C GLN A 74 -0.97 -14.73 8.96
N GLY A 75 -0.77 -15.11 7.71
CA GLY A 75 -0.44 -16.49 7.33
C GLY A 75 -1.68 -17.39 7.29
N VAL A 76 -2.84 -16.81 6.98
CA VAL A 76 -4.08 -17.57 6.84
C VAL A 76 -3.94 -18.57 5.68
N ILE A 77 -4.29 -19.83 5.98
CA ILE A 77 -4.36 -20.88 4.97
C ILE A 77 -5.78 -20.91 4.42
N TYR A 78 -5.93 -20.54 3.15
CA TYR A 78 -7.22 -20.60 2.47
C TYR A 78 -7.61 -22.06 2.20
N GLY A 79 -8.58 -22.57 2.97
CA GLY A 79 -9.19 -23.87 2.74
C GLY A 79 -9.89 -23.96 1.37
N PRO A 80 -9.92 -25.14 0.72
CA PRO A 80 -10.45 -25.32 -0.63
C PRO A 80 -11.89 -24.86 -0.83
N TRP A 81 -12.72 -24.75 0.21
CA TRP A 81 -14.13 -24.34 0.06
C TRP A 81 -14.35 -22.82 0.01
N LEU A 82 -13.39 -22.01 0.44
CA LEU A 82 -13.58 -20.56 0.64
C LEU A 82 -13.66 -19.76 -0.66
N GLU A 83 -12.94 -20.21 -1.69
CA GLU A 83 -13.08 -19.75 -3.09
C GLU A 83 -13.66 -20.87 -4.00
N GLY A 84 -14.40 -21.83 -3.44
CA GLY A 84 -15.25 -22.76 -4.21
C GLY A 84 -14.65 -24.02 -4.82
N VAL A 85 -13.90 -24.85 -4.08
CA VAL A 85 -13.49 -26.21 -4.47
C VAL A 85 -13.87 -27.25 -3.41
N GLY A 86 -14.76 -28.17 -3.80
CA GLY A 86 -15.19 -29.32 -3.00
C GLY A 86 -15.95 -30.34 -3.87
N SER A 87 -15.73 -31.62 -3.57
CA SER A 87 -15.92 -32.86 -4.36
C SER A 87 -17.23 -33.15 -5.11
N ARG A 88 -18.21 -32.24 -5.19
CA ARG A 88 -19.43 -32.46 -5.99
C ARG A 88 -19.27 -32.24 -7.50
N ASN A 89 -18.18 -31.62 -7.96
CA ASN A 89 -17.99 -31.23 -9.37
C ASN A 89 -16.59 -31.57 -9.91
N ALA A 90 -16.30 -32.86 -10.09
CA ALA A 90 -15.32 -33.26 -11.11
C ALA A 90 -15.90 -32.97 -12.52
N PRO A 91 -15.09 -32.69 -13.55
CA PRO A 91 -13.64 -32.55 -13.54
C PRO A 91 -13.22 -31.06 -13.48
N VAL A 92 -11.94 -30.80 -13.18
CA VAL A 92 -11.28 -29.49 -13.24
C VAL A 92 -11.51 -28.58 -12.03
N THR A 93 -10.85 -28.91 -10.93
CA THR A 93 -10.55 -27.91 -9.88
C THR A 93 -9.70 -26.79 -10.47
N ARG A 94 -10.14 -25.54 -10.36
CA ARG A 94 -9.28 -24.35 -10.52
C ARG A 94 -9.40 -23.50 -9.26
N PHE A 95 -8.93 -24.01 -8.12
CA PHE A 95 -8.86 -23.18 -6.93
C PHE A 95 -7.75 -22.14 -7.12
N ALA A 96 -8.05 -20.87 -6.85
CA ALA A 96 -7.20 -19.73 -7.16
C ALA A 96 -6.91 -18.88 -5.91
N GLY A 97 -6.72 -19.51 -4.75
CA GLY A 97 -6.67 -18.93 -3.38
C GLY A 97 -5.76 -17.72 -3.09
N TYR A 98 -5.11 -17.15 -4.09
CA TYR A 98 -4.32 -15.92 -4.02
C TYR A 98 -4.61 -14.96 -5.18
N ARG A 99 -5.69 -15.18 -5.94
CA ARG A 99 -6.01 -14.37 -7.12
C ARG A 99 -6.39 -12.97 -6.72
N HIS A 100 -7.14 -12.80 -5.63
CA HIS A 100 -7.49 -11.48 -5.12
C HIS A 100 -6.23 -10.74 -4.62
N TRP A 101 -5.30 -11.42 -3.94
CA TRP A 101 -3.96 -10.89 -3.62
C TRP A 101 -3.16 -10.47 -4.86
N ARG A 102 -3.17 -11.31 -5.91
CA ARG A 102 -2.51 -10.99 -7.19
C ARG A 102 -3.16 -9.77 -7.85
N ALA A 103 -4.48 -9.70 -7.86
CA ALA A 103 -5.22 -8.57 -8.41
C ALA A 103 -4.96 -7.28 -7.63
N ALA A 104 -4.90 -7.35 -6.30
CA ALA A 104 -4.52 -6.24 -5.44
C ALA A 104 -3.10 -5.76 -5.78
N LYS A 105 -2.13 -6.67 -5.88
CA LYS A 105 -0.76 -6.34 -6.31
C LYS A 105 -0.74 -5.66 -7.68
N GLN A 106 -1.49 -6.16 -8.65
CA GLN A 106 -1.59 -5.55 -9.98
C GLN A 106 -2.21 -4.16 -9.93
N ALA A 107 -3.24 -3.95 -9.10
CA ALA A 107 -3.87 -2.64 -8.90
C ALA A 107 -2.89 -1.65 -8.26
N VAL A 108 -2.09 -2.07 -7.28
CA VAL A 108 -1.04 -1.26 -6.66
C VAL A 108 0.04 -0.91 -7.68
N VAL A 109 0.49 -1.85 -8.51
CA VAL A 109 1.47 -1.54 -9.58
C VAL A 109 0.91 -0.54 -10.58
N ALA A 110 -0.36 -0.68 -10.96
CA ALA A 110 -0.98 0.18 -11.98
C ALA A 110 -1.32 1.59 -11.46
N ARG A 111 -1.79 1.71 -10.21
CA ARG A 111 -2.26 2.99 -9.62
C ARG A 111 -1.31 3.59 -8.59
N GLY A 112 -0.28 2.84 -8.20
CA GLY A 112 0.66 3.24 -7.15
C GLY A 112 1.38 4.55 -7.43
N PRO A 113 1.87 4.81 -8.66
CA PRO A 113 2.48 6.09 -8.99
C PRO A 113 1.55 7.29 -8.73
N GLN A 114 0.26 7.19 -9.05
CA GLN A 114 -0.71 8.26 -8.83
C GLN A 114 -1.03 8.46 -7.33
N VAL A 115 -1.02 7.38 -6.55
CA VAL A 115 -1.18 7.45 -5.08
C VAL A 115 0.04 8.15 -4.46
N ALA A 116 1.25 7.74 -4.86
CA ALA A 116 2.48 8.36 -4.38
C ALA A 116 2.61 9.84 -4.81
N GLU A 117 2.22 10.17 -6.05
CA GLU A 117 2.20 11.56 -6.53
C GLU A 117 1.27 12.43 -5.68
N ALA A 118 0.10 11.91 -5.29
CA ALA A 118 -0.82 12.63 -4.42
C ALA A 118 -0.19 12.95 -3.05
N ALA A 119 0.57 12.01 -2.48
CA ALA A 119 1.31 12.21 -1.24
C ALA A 119 2.38 13.30 -1.38
N VAL A 120 3.20 13.24 -2.44
CA VAL A 120 4.21 14.27 -2.73
C VAL A 120 3.56 15.64 -2.92
N ARG A 121 2.44 15.70 -3.65
CA ARG A 121 1.72 16.94 -3.92
C ARG A 121 1.24 17.64 -2.64
N ARG A 122 0.88 16.90 -1.59
CA ARG A 122 0.52 17.49 -0.29
C ARG A 122 1.69 18.21 0.38
N ARG A 123 2.93 17.79 0.10
CA ARG A 123 4.16 18.31 0.74
C ARG A 123 4.95 19.31 -0.11
N LEU A 124 4.62 19.45 -1.40
CA LEU A 124 5.28 20.39 -2.32
C LEU A 124 5.44 21.82 -1.76
N PRO A 125 4.44 22.44 -1.09
CA PRO A 125 4.59 23.78 -0.53
C PRO A 125 5.72 23.92 0.50
N GLU A 126 5.97 22.85 1.26
CA GLU A 126 7.01 22.81 2.29
C GLU A 126 8.41 22.59 1.69
N MET A 127 8.47 22.08 0.45
CA MET A 127 9.70 21.95 -0.33
C MET A 127 10.14 23.24 -1.02
N GLY A 128 9.26 24.26 -1.04
CA GLY A 128 9.47 25.52 -1.74
C GLY A 128 8.88 25.57 -3.16
N GLY A 129 7.97 24.64 -3.47
CA GLY A 129 7.15 24.63 -4.69
C GLY A 129 5.78 25.26 -4.52
#